data_AF-A0A328SCZ3-F1
#
_entry.id   AF-A0A328SCZ3-F1
#
_cell.length_a   1.000
_cell.length_b   1.000
_cell.length_c   1.000
_cell.angle_alpha   90.00
_cell.angle_beta   90.00
_cell.angle_gamma   90.00
#
_symmetry.space_group_name_H-M   'P 1'
#
loop_
_entity.id
_entity.type
_entity.pdbx_description
1 polymer ?
#
loop_
_entity_poly.entity_id
_entity_poly.type
_entity_poly.pdbx_seq_one_letter_code
_entity_poly.pdbx_strand_id
1 'polypeptide(L)'
;PDGNVIRITYHILADALYERDFLRDHQWDYELLVEAIDDTQNPYYDMELPPYPERRIRNVQTPTRGDRKLQRLIELLQEDIDIHQNEAAKQLGVSTGTIRVWLKKYDTDWLDIKTIIMKNENPLDILKSTKVYTPDLEPSKPKDFQNYIYVAHDRRSKYRIARNHVTYGSYPTRELALKIVKELEANNWDKNKLSEIQTKYGCKTTPKNNIYKAKNKWTVRKKIAGKTINYGVYETIQLASIVRNLLVHNGWDKEKLPMIKESADYIHRIINEIKYTLNGGL
;
A
#
# COMPACT_ATOMS: atom_id res chain seq x y z
N PRO A 1 -16.92 -15.21 -31.96
CA PRO A 1 -17.51 -16.04 -30.88
C PRO A 1 -16.99 -15.55 -29.52
N ASP A 2 -17.85 -14.80 -28.82
CA ASP A 2 -17.58 -14.30 -27.47
C ASP A 2 -17.56 -15.47 -26.49
N GLY A 3 -16.37 -16.08 -26.34
CA GLY A 3 -16.16 -17.21 -25.45
C GLY A 3 -16.23 -16.73 -24.01
N ASN A 4 -17.37 -16.94 -23.36
CA ASN A 4 -17.46 -16.90 -21.91
C ASN A 4 -16.51 -17.95 -21.34
N VAL A 5 -15.37 -17.51 -20.81
CA VAL A 5 -14.43 -18.38 -20.12
C VAL A 5 -15.02 -18.72 -18.77
N ILE A 6 -15.72 -19.85 -18.70
CA ILE A 6 -16.15 -20.43 -17.43
C ILE A 6 -14.88 -20.91 -16.72
N ARG A 7 -14.64 -20.43 -15.50
CA ARG A 7 -13.51 -20.84 -14.66
C ARG A 7 -14.03 -21.71 -13.54
N ILE A 8 -13.77 -23.00 -13.63
CA ILE A 8 -14.20 -23.96 -12.61
C ILE A 8 -13.04 -24.31 -11.67
N THR A 9 -13.44 -24.33 -10.40
CA THR A 9 -12.80 -24.76 -9.16
C THR A 9 -12.60 -26.25 -8.85
N TYR A 10 -11.63 -27.01 -9.39
CA TYR A 10 -11.49 -28.41 -8.91
C TYR A 10 -10.71 -28.52 -7.60
N HIS A 11 -11.17 -29.45 -6.75
CA HIS A 11 -10.49 -29.81 -5.50
C HIS A 11 -9.44 -30.90 -5.68
N ILE A 12 -9.56 -31.74 -6.72
CA ILE A 12 -8.65 -32.84 -7.03
C ILE A 12 -8.31 -32.85 -8.54
N LEU A 13 -7.12 -33.34 -8.88
CA LEU A 13 -6.61 -33.34 -10.26
C LEU A 13 -7.38 -34.29 -11.18
N ALA A 14 -7.89 -35.40 -10.62
CA ALA A 14 -8.67 -36.39 -11.35
C ALA A 14 -9.90 -35.77 -12.04
N ASP A 15 -10.66 -34.94 -11.32
CA ASP A 15 -11.85 -34.27 -11.86
C ASP A 15 -11.49 -33.29 -12.98
N ALA A 16 -10.41 -32.53 -12.78
CA ALA A 16 -9.94 -31.56 -13.76
C ALA A 16 -9.48 -32.24 -15.06
N LEU A 17 -8.86 -33.42 -14.97
CA LEU A 17 -8.44 -34.21 -16.13
C LEU A 17 -9.63 -34.85 -16.82
N TYR A 18 -10.58 -35.40 -16.05
CA TYR A 18 -11.82 -35.96 -16.58
C TYR A 18 -12.59 -34.93 -17.40
N GLU A 19 -12.87 -33.76 -16.81
CA GLU A 19 -13.60 -32.71 -17.52
C GLU A 19 -12.86 -32.24 -18.77
N ARG A 20 -11.54 -32.03 -18.68
CA ARG A 20 -10.74 -31.60 -19.84
C ARG A 20 -10.88 -32.59 -21.01
N ASP A 21 -10.74 -33.88 -20.73
CA ASP A 21 -10.75 -34.90 -21.78
C ASP A 21 -12.17 -35.18 -22.28
N PHE A 22 -13.17 -35.20 -21.40
CA PHE A 22 -14.58 -35.27 -21.78
C PHE A 22 -14.95 -34.11 -22.72
N LEU A 23 -14.64 -32.86 -22.33
CA LEU A 23 -14.94 -31.69 -23.16
C LEU A 23 -14.17 -31.73 -24.47
N ARG A 24 -12.90 -32.17 -24.49
CA ARG A 24 -12.15 -32.32 -25.73
C ARG A 24 -12.83 -33.31 -26.69
N ASP A 25 -13.33 -34.41 -26.16
CA ASP A 25 -13.95 -35.47 -26.96
C ASP A 25 -15.36 -35.08 -27.42
N HIS A 26 -16.04 -34.19 -26.69
CA HIS A 26 -17.39 -33.68 -27.00
C HIS A 26 -17.40 -32.23 -27.51
N GLN A 27 -16.33 -31.80 -28.19
CA GLN A 27 -16.23 -30.48 -28.84
C GLN A 27 -16.55 -29.27 -27.93
N TRP A 28 -16.21 -29.38 -26.64
CA TRP A 28 -16.44 -28.39 -25.60
C TRP A 28 -17.92 -28.11 -25.30
N ASP A 29 -18.79 -29.11 -25.51
CA ASP A 29 -20.19 -29.07 -25.11
C ASP A 29 -20.33 -29.30 -23.60
N TYR A 30 -20.60 -28.21 -22.87
CA TYR A 30 -20.78 -28.25 -21.42
C TYR A 30 -22.14 -28.80 -20.99
N GLU A 31 -23.16 -28.78 -21.86
CA GLU A 31 -24.47 -29.33 -21.50
C GLU A 31 -24.38 -30.86 -21.39
N LEU A 32 -23.66 -31.49 -22.32
CA LEU A 32 -23.36 -32.93 -22.27
C LEU A 32 -22.54 -33.32 -21.04
N LEU A 33 -21.63 -32.46 -20.58
CA LEU A 33 -20.85 -32.73 -19.37
C LEU A 33 -21.76 -32.78 -18.13
N VAL A 34 -22.69 -31.83 -17.99
CA VAL A 34 -23.61 -31.78 -16.84
C VAL A 34 -24.51 -33.03 -16.79
N GLU A 35 -24.91 -33.54 -17.96
CA GLU A 35 -25.72 -34.76 -18.06
C GLU A 35 -24.91 -36.05 -17.85
N ALA A 36 -23.62 -36.03 -18.14
CA ALA A 36 -22.73 -37.20 -18.10
C ALA A 36 -21.89 -37.33 -16.82
N ILE A 37 -21.94 -36.38 -15.89
CA ILE A 37 -21.25 -36.50 -14.60
C ILE A 37 -22.00 -37.54 -13.74
N ASP A 38 -21.61 -38.79 -13.90
CA ASP A 38 -21.73 -39.82 -12.87
C ASP A 38 -20.38 -39.87 -12.15
N ASP A 39 -20.34 -39.32 -10.93
CA ASP A 39 -19.15 -39.23 -10.09
C ASP A 39 -18.51 -40.60 -9.80
N THR A 40 -19.14 -41.72 -10.19
CA THR A 40 -18.60 -43.07 -9.99
C THR A 40 -17.76 -43.62 -11.15
N GLN A 41 -17.67 -42.91 -12.29
CA GLN A 41 -16.99 -43.41 -13.49
C GLN A 41 -15.74 -42.64 -13.92
N ASN A 42 -15.14 -41.82 -13.04
CA ASN A 42 -13.91 -41.10 -13.40
C ASN A 42 -12.71 -42.07 -13.47
N PRO A 43 -12.13 -42.36 -14.67
CA PRO A 43 -11.03 -43.31 -14.82
C PRO A 43 -9.75 -42.85 -14.14
N TYR A 44 -9.67 -41.57 -13.72
CA TYR A 44 -8.51 -41.00 -13.05
C TYR A 44 -8.49 -41.20 -11.54
N TYR A 45 -9.55 -41.75 -10.92
CA TYR A 45 -9.54 -42.01 -9.47
C TYR A 45 -8.61 -43.15 -9.07
N ASP A 46 -8.50 -44.18 -9.89
CA ASP A 46 -7.64 -45.34 -9.62
C ASP A 46 -6.21 -45.18 -10.17
N MET A 47 -5.92 -44.05 -10.82
CA MET A 47 -4.60 -43.76 -11.36
C MET A 47 -3.72 -43.00 -10.36
N GLU A 48 -2.46 -43.41 -10.24
CA GLU A 48 -1.44 -42.60 -9.56
C GLU A 48 -1.10 -41.37 -10.42
N LEU A 49 -1.81 -40.27 -10.17
CA LEU A 49 -1.56 -39.00 -10.84
C LEU A 49 -0.31 -38.32 -10.27
N PRO A 50 0.47 -37.62 -11.12
CA PRO A 50 1.60 -36.84 -10.63
C PRO A 50 1.12 -35.79 -9.63
N PRO A 51 1.88 -35.53 -8.55
CA PRO A 51 1.53 -34.47 -7.63
C PRO A 51 1.43 -33.14 -8.40
N TYR A 52 0.52 -32.27 -7.96
CA TYR A 52 0.50 -30.90 -8.47
C TYR A 52 1.92 -30.35 -8.42
N PRO A 53 2.43 -29.76 -9.52
CA PRO A 53 3.75 -29.14 -9.48
C PRO A 53 3.75 -28.15 -8.32
N GLU A 54 4.73 -28.26 -7.43
CA GLU A 54 4.89 -27.33 -6.33
C GLU A 54 4.69 -25.92 -6.89
N ARG A 55 3.72 -25.20 -6.31
CA ARG A 55 3.25 -23.88 -6.79
C ARG A 55 4.38 -23.16 -7.49
N ARG A 56 4.27 -22.98 -8.82
CA ARG A 56 5.31 -22.33 -9.63
C ARG A 56 6.03 -21.28 -8.81
N ILE A 57 7.29 -21.56 -8.48
CA ILE A 57 8.13 -20.60 -7.76
C ILE A 57 8.08 -19.33 -8.62
N ARG A 58 7.46 -18.26 -8.12
CA ARG A 58 7.32 -16.97 -8.83
C ARG A 58 8.66 -16.23 -8.95
N ASN A 59 9.77 -16.95 -9.12
CA ASN A 59 11.11 -16.38 -9.20
C ASN A 59 11.50 -16.01 -10.62
N VAL A 60 10.73 -16.37 -11.65
CA VAL A 60 10.86 -15.72 -12.95
C VAL A 60 10.16 -14.36 -12.84
N GLN A 61 10.93 -13.30 -12.58
CA GLN A 61 10.45 -11.92 -12.67
C GLN A 61 9.95 -11.68 -14.10
N THR A 62 8.66 -11.89 -14.34
CA THR A 62 8.05 -11.47 -15.59
C THR A 62 8.20 -9.95 -15.71
N PRO A 63 8.66 -9.42 -16.84
CA PRO A 63 8.88 -7.99 -17.00
C PRO A 63 7.59 -7.25 -16.68
N THR A 64 7.69 -6.29 -15.77
CA THR A 64 6.54 -5.51 -15.32
C THR A 64 5.98 -4.71 -16.50
N ARG A 65 4.74 -4.22 -16.38
CA ARG A 65 4.15 -3.34 -17.39
C ARG A 65 5.02 -2.10 -17.65
N GLY A 66 5.77 -1.63 -16.65
CA GLY A 66 6.73 -0.53 -16.82
C GLY A 66 7.95 -0.94 -17.64
N ASP A 67 8.51 -2.13 -17.36
CA ASP A 67 9.71 -2.61 -18.04
C ASP A 67 9.45 -2.85 -19.53
N ARG A 68 8.28 -3.39 -19.88
CA ARG A 68 7.88 -3.57 -21.30
C ARG A 68 7.74 -2.24 -22.05
N LYS A 69 7.35 -1.17 -21.36
CA LYS A 69 7.20 0.15 -21.96
C LYS A 69 8.53 0.88 -22.11
N LEU A 70 9.44 0.68 -21.15
CA LEU A 70 10.82 1.15 -21.28
C LEU A 70 11.55 0.43 -22.42
N GLN A 71 11.34 -0.88 -22.55
CA GLN A 71 11.89 -1.66 -23.66
C GLN A 71 11.47 -1.09 -25.02
N ARG A 72 10.18 -0.79 -25.20
CA ARG A 72 9.68 -0.12 -26.42
C ARG A 72 10.29 1.26 -26.65
N LEU A 73 10.56 2.02 -25.58
CA LEU A 73 11.23 3.31 -25.71
C LEU A 73 12.68 3.14 -26.20
N ILE A 74 13.38 2.14 -25.69
CA ILE A 74 14.75 1.81 -26.11
C ILE A 74 14.76 1.40 -27.58
N GLU A 75 13.83 0.54 -28.01
CA GLU A 75 13.67 0.13 -29.41
C GLU A 75 13.47 1.34 -30.33
N LEU A 76 12.58 2.27 -29.98
CA LEU A 76 12.38 3.50 -30.75
C LEU A 76 13.64 4.37 -30.85
N LEU A 77 14.41 4.48 -29.76
CA LEU A 77 15.64 5.26 -29.73
C LEU A 77 16.80 4.56 -30.48
N GLN A 78 16.75 3.24 -30.63
CA GLN A 78 17.69 2.49 -31.47
C GLN A 78 17.37 2.65 -32.96
N GLU A 79 16.09 2.78 -33.30
CA GLU A 79 15.64 3.06 -34.68
C GLU A 79 15.93 4.51 -35.10
N ASP A 80 15.68 5.47 -34.22
CA ASP A 80 15.94 6.90 -34.44
C ASP A 80 16.47 7.55 -33.16
N ILE A 81 17.80 7.69 -33.09
CA ILE A 81 18.47 8.26 -31.92
C ILE A 81 18.18 9.75 -31.74
N ASP A 82 17.82 10.46 -32.81
CA ASP A 82 17.58 11.90 -32.80
C ASP A 82 16.12 12.27 -32.51
N ILE A 83 15.23 11.27 -32.43
CA ILE A 83 13.83 11.47 -32.09
C ILE A 83 13.67 12.38 -30.86
N HIS A 84 12.81 13.38 -31.00
CA HIS A 84 12.51 14.30 -29.92
C HIS A 84 11.60 13.62 -28.88
N GLN A 85 11.77 13.92 -27.59
CA GLN A 85 11.00 13.28 -26.50
C GLN A 85 9.48 13.35 -26.70
N ASN A 86 8.99 14.47 -27.25
CA ASN A 86 7.56 14.66 -27.55
C ASN A 86 7.06 13.67 -28.61
N GLU A 87 7.86 13.39 -29.64
CA GLU A 87 7.47 12.50 -30.73
C GLU A 87 7.51 11.04 -30.29
N ALA A 88 8.55 10.64 -29.54
CA ALA A 88 8.61 9.33 -28.91
C ALA A 88 7.41 9.07 -27.99
N ALA A 89 7.00 10.07 -27.21
CA ALA A 89 5.82 9.97 -26.35
C ALA A 89 4.53 9.73 -27.15
N LYS A 90 4.38 10.42 -28.29
CA LYS A 90 3.24 10.27 -29.20
C LYS A 90 3.19 8.86 -29.80
N GLN A 91 4.31 8.34 -30.30
CA GLN A 91 4.39 6.98 -30.87
C GLN A 91 4.09 5.90 -29.82
N LEU A 92 4.49 6.12 -28.57
CA LEU A 92 4.21 5.22 -27.46
C LEU A 92 2.80 5.38 -26.86
N GLY A 93 2.01 6.37 -27.30
CA GLY A 93 0.69 6.67 -26.75
C GLY A 93 0.72 7.10 -25.29
N VAL A 94 1.74 7.85 -24.87
CA VAL A 94 1.91 8.33 -23.49
C VAL A 94 2.29 9.82 -23.45
N SER A 95 2.26 10.44 -22.27
CA SER A 95 2.77 11.80 -22.08
C SER A 95 4.29 11.82 -21.86
N THR A 96 4.95 12.94 -22.18
CA THR A 96 6.39 13.12 -21.89
C THR A 96 6.71 13.03 -20.40
N GLY A 97 5.82 13.49 -19.53
CA GLY A 97 5.94 13.30 -18.08
C GLY A 97 5.98 11.82 -17.69
N THR A 98 5.26 10.96 -18.41
CA THR A 98 5.29 9.51 -18.19
C THR A 98 6.65 8.92 -18.54
N ILE A 99 7.24 9.34 -19.67
CA ILE A 99 8.61 8.95 -20.05
C ILE A 99 9.61 9.37 -18.96
N ARG A 100 9.55 10.62 -18.48
CA ARG A 100 10.43 11.09 -17.39
C ARG A 100 10.30 10.24 -16.13
N VAL A 101 9.08 9.82 -15.77
CA VAL A 101 8.85 8.95 -14.60
C VAL A 101 9.48 7.57 -14.81
N TRP A 102 9.44 7.02 -16.03
CA TRP A 102 10.11 5.74 -16.33
C TRP A 102 11.61 5.87 -16.22
N LEU A 103 12.21 6.88 -16.84
CA LEU A 103 13.65 7.13 -16.82
C LEU A 103 14.14 7.39 -15.38
N LYS A 104 13.43 8.21 -14.62
CA LYS A 104 13.74 8.48 -13.20
C LYS A 104 13.72 7.22 -12.32
N LYS A 105 12.99 6.16 -12.68
CA LYS A 105 13.00 4.88 -11.95
C LYS A 105 14.40 4.22 -11.98
N TYR A 106 15.19 4.53 -12.99
CA TYR A 106 16.55 4.01 -13.22
C TYR A 106 17.62 5.09 -13.05
N ASP A 107 17.28 6.19 -12.38
CA ASP A 107 18.18 7.33 -12.15
C ASP A 107 18.85 7.86 -13.42
N THR A 108 18.08 7.84 -14.52
CA THR A 108 18.52 8.31 -15.83
C THR A 108 17.57 9.39 -16.34
N ASP A 109 18.04 10.21 -17.26
CA ASP A 109 17.20 11.13 -18.02
C ASP A 109 17.18 10.84 -19.53
N TRP A 110 16.59 11.75 -20.29
CA TRP A 110 16.41 11.59 -21.73
C TRP A 110 17.73 11.64 -22.50
N LEU A 111 18.68 12.47 -22.06
CA LEU A 111 19.97 12.63 -22.72
C LEU A 111 20.92 11.48 -22.33
N ASP A 112 20.86 11.06 -21.06
CA ASP A 112 21.61 9.92 -20.56
C ASP A 112 21.27 8.64 -21.33
N ILE A 113 19.98 8.35 -21.55
CA ILE A 113 19.60 7.12 -22.25
C ILE A 113 20.00 7.13 -23.72
N LYS A 114 19.98 8.30 -24.38
CA LYS A 114 20.54 8.44 -25.74
C LYS A 114 22.04 8.17 -25.74
N THR A 115 22.76 8.72 -24.77
CA THR A 115 24.20 8.51 -24.62
C THR A 115 24.55 7.04 -24.39
N ILE A 116 23.77 6.32 -23.57
CA ILE A 116 23.93 4.88 -23.33
C ILE A 116 23.71 4.09 -24.63
N ILE A 117 22.66 4.41 -25.38
CA ILE A 117 22.35 3.74 -26.65
C ILE A 117 23.47 3.98 -27.68
N MET A 118 23.98 5.21 -27.78
CA MET A 118 25.08 5.56 -28.68
C MET A 118 26.38 4.82 -28.38
N LYS A 119 26.59 4.38 -27.14
CA LYS A 119 27.76 3.57 -26.74
C LYS A 119 27.62 2.09 -27.12
N ASN A 120 26.54 1.67 -27.78
CA ASN A 120 26.22 0.27 -28.13
C ASN A 120 26.18 -0.67 -26.91
N GLU A 121 25.94 -0.12 -25.73
CA GLU A 121 25.76 -0.91 -24.52
C GLU A 121 24.28 -1.30 -24.41
N ASN A 122 23.97 -2.52 -23.94
CA ASN A 122 22.58 -2.91 -23.73
C ASN A 122 21.97 -1.99 -22.66
N PRO A 123 21.06 -1.07 -23.01
CA PRO A 123 20.62 -0.04 -22.09
C PRO A 123 19.88 -0.65 -20.92
N LEU A 124 19.16 -1.77 -21.11
CA LEU A 124 18.51 -2.45 -19.99
C LEU A 124 19.51 -3.05 -19.00
N ASP A 125 20.63 -3.60 -19.47
CA ASP A 125 21.62 -4.19 -18.59
C ASP A 125 22.37 -3.12 -17.81
N ILE A 126 22.66 -1.98 -18.46
CA ILE A 126 23.22 -0.80 -17.79
C ILE A 126 22.25 -0.19 -16.81
N LEU A 127 21.01 0.08 -17.20
CA LEU A 127 20.01 0.65 -16.27
C LEU A 127 19.74 -0.27 -15.08
N LYS A 128 19.95 -1.59 -15.22
CA LYS A 128 19.89 -2.55 -14.12
C LYS A 128 21.18 -2.60 -13.30
N SER A 129 22.34 -2.32 -13.89
CA SER A 129 23.66 -2.38 -13.22
C SER A 129 24.12 -1.07 -12.59
N THR A 130 23.76 0.10 -13.15
CA THR A 130 23.94 1.44 -12.54
C THR A 130 23.08 1.61 -11.29
N LYS A 131 22.05 0.77 -11.15
CA LYS A 131 21.65 0.30 -9.82
C LYS A 131 22.79 -0.54 -9.23
N VAL A 132 23.83 0.12 -8.72
CA VAL A 132 24.44 -0.29 -7.45
C VAL A 132 23.40 -0.04 -6.37
N TYR A 133 22.34 -0.83 -6.47
CA TYR A 133 21.65 -1.34 -5.33
C TYR A 133 22.68 -2.24 -4.68
N THR A 134 23.39 -1.73 -3.68
CA THR A 134 23.86 -2.63 -2.62
C THR A 134 22.62 -3.38 -2.19
N PRO A 135 22.55 -4.71 -2.39
CA PRO A 135 21.66 -5.50 -1.59
C PRO A 135 22.30 -5.50 -0.20
N ASP A 136 22.15 -4.39 0.52
CA ASP A 136 21.92 -4.49 1.95
C ASP A 136 20.59 -5.24 2.02
N LEU A 137 20.69 -6.56 1.93
CA LEU A 137 19.66 -7.57 2.17
C LEU A 137 18.29 -6.91 2.27
N GLU A 138 17.65 -6.62 1.12
CA GLU A 138 16.24 -6.29 1.16
C GLU A 138 15.61 -7.46 1.90
N PRO A 139 15.04 -7.29 3.10
CA PRO A 139 14.22 -8.34 3.62
C PRO A 139 13.00 -8.31 2.71
N SER A 140 13.02 -9.17 1.68
CA SER A 140 11.80 -9.78 1.15
C SER A 140 10.91 -9.96 2.37
N LYS A 141 9.71 -9.33 2.39
CA LYS A 141 8.78 -9.32 3.54
C LYS A 141 9.08 -10.52 4.42
N PRO A 142 9.74 -10.35 5.57
CA PRO A 142 10.27 -11.51 6.27
C PRO A 142 9.07 -12.42 6.53
N LYS A 143 9.17 -13.67 6.08
CA LYS A 143 8.13 -14.68 6.31
C LYS A 143 7.83 -14.79 7.81
N ASP A 144 8.80 -14.41 8.63
CA ASP A 144 8.69 -14.21 10.06
C ASP A 144 8.51 -12.73 10.42
N PHE A 145 7.31 -12.37 10.88
CA PHE A 145 6.92 -11.02 11.34
C PHE A 145 7.65 -10.54 12.61
N GLN A 146 8.80 -11.13 12.96
CA GLN A 146 9.55 -10.79 14.17
C GLN A 146 10.36 -9.47 14.05
N ASN A 147 10.56 -8.93 12.84
CA ASN A 147 11.23 -7.65 12.65
C ASN A 147 10.27 -6.45 12.81
N TYR A 148 10.52 -5.64 13.85
CA TYR A 148 9.68 -4.55 14.35
C TYR A 148 9.57 -3.30 13.45
N ILE A 149 10.55 -3.09 12.57
CA ILE A 149 10.62 -1.94 11.67
C ILE A 149 10.87 -2.46 10.27
N TYR A 150 9.99 -2.12 9.34
CA TYR A 150 10.25 -2.31 7.92
C TYR A 150 9.96 -1.03 7.15
N VAL A 151 10.74 -0.80 6.10
CA VAL A 151 10.50 0.29 5.15
C VAL A 151 9.23 -0.08 4.38
N ALA A 152 8.14 0.64 4.63
CA ALA A 152 6.98 0.55 3.77
C ALA A 152 7.24 1.51 2.61
N HIS A 153 7.62 0.95 1.46
CA HIS A 153 7.78 1.70 0.21
C HIS A 153 6.39 2.13 -0.33
N ASP A 154 5.72 3.02 0.40
CA ASP A 154 4.62 3.83 -0.14
C ASP A 154 5.23 5.04 -0.86
N ARG A 155 4.46 5.70 -1.75
CA ARG A 155 4.85 6.89 -2.55
C ARG A 155 5.43 8.06 -1.73
N ARG A 156 5.53 7.97 -0.40
CA ARG A 156 5.98 8.99 0.55
C ARG A 156 7.20 8.56 1.39
N SER A 157 7.84 7.43 1.09
CA SER A 157 9.08 6.94 1.74
C SER A 157 9.04 7.01 3.27
N LYS A 158 8.18 6.18 3.90
CA LYS A 158 8.00 6.18 5.36
C LYS A 158 8.44 4.86 6.00
N TYR A 159 8.95 4.96 7.22
CA TYR A 159 9.33 3.81 8.06
C TYR A 159 8.11 3.36 8.86
N ARG A 160 7.65 2.13 8.67
CA ARG A 160 6.49 1.59 9.37
C ARG A 160 6.93 0.73 10.55
N ILE A 161 6.28 0.95 11.68
CA ILE A 161 6.43 0.11 12.87
C ILE A 161 5.23 -0.82 12.94
N ALA A 162 5.47 -2.12 12.98
CA ALA A 162 4.43 -3.13 13.16
C ALA A 162 4.94 -4.33 13.95
N ARG A 163 4.06 -4.96 14.73
CA ARG A 163 4.33 -6.19 15.50
C ARG A 163 3.06 -7.01 15.56
N ASN A 164 3.15 -8.33 15.35
CA ASN A 164 2.00 -9.26 15.42
C ASN A 164 0.76 -8.78 14.63
N HIS A 165 0.96 -8.36 13.37
CA HIS A 165 -0.08 -7.77 12.51
C HIS A 165 -0.67 -6.43 12.97
N VAL A 166 -0.25 -5.90 14.12
CA VAL A 166 -0.66 -4.58 14.61
C VAL A 166 0.31 -3.52 14.09
N THR A 167 -0.22 -2.49 13.43
CA THR A 167 0.57 -1.32 13.01
C THR A 167 0.54 -0.25 14.09
N TYR A 168 1.72 0.24 14.48
CA TYR A 168 1.92 1.27 15.50
C TYR A 168 2.23 2.65 14.91
N GLY A 169 2.45 2.75 13.60
CA GLY A 169 2.54 4.03 12.93
C GLY A 169 3.43 4.01 11.71
N SER A 170 3.61 5.17 11.11
CA SER A 170 4.57 5.37 10.02
C SER A 170 5.24 6.72 10.17
N TYR A 171 6.57 6.72 10.13
CA TYR A 171 7.43 7.82 10.53
C TYR A 171 8.32 8.27 9.38
N PRO A 172 8.63 9.57 9.28
CA PRO A 172 9.41 10.12 8.17
C PRO A 172 10.86 9.62 8.13
N THR A 173 11.49 9.35 9.28
CA THR A 173 12.90 8.93 9.37
C THR A 173 13.06 7.63 10.14
N ARG A 174 14.11 6.87 9.83
CA ARG A 174 14.46 5.62 10.50
C ARG A 174 14.76 5.84 11.97
N GLU A 175 15.53 6.88 12.29
CA GLU A 175 15.91 7.23 13.66
C GLU A 175 14.69 7.51 14.54
N LEU A 176 13.70 8.21 13.99
CA LEU A 176 12.46 8.49 14.71
C LEU A 176 11.66 7.20 14.94
N ALA A 177 11.56 6.34 13.93
CA ALA A 177 10.93 5.03 14.09
C ALA A 177 11.61 4.19 15.18
N LEU A 178 12.95 4.19 15.22
CA LEU A 178 13.74 3.48 16.24
C LEU A 178 13.51 4.03 17.65
N LYS A 179 13.45 5.36 17.83
CA LYS A 179 13.12 5.99 19.12
C LYS A 179 11.75 5.55 19.62
N ILE A 180 10.76 5.50 18.74
CA ILE A 180 9.41 5.04 19.07
C ILE A 180 9.40 3.54 19.42
N VAL A 181 10.13 2.69 18.69
CA VAL A 181 10.22 1.26 19.00
C VAL A 181 10.79 1.02 20.39
N LYS A 182 11.88 1.69 20.76
CA LYS A 182 12.47 1.55 22.11
C LYS A 182 11.47 1.85 23.23
N GLU A 183 10.63 2.86 23.03
CA GLU A 183 9.62 3.24 24.02
C GLU A 183 8.44 2.28 24.02
N LEU A 184 8.03 1.77 22.85
CA LEU A 184 7.03 0.71 22.77
C LEU A 184 7.53 -0.57 23.46
N GLU A 185 8.79 -0.95 23.26
CA GLU A 185 9.41 -2.08 23.97
C GLU A 185 9.39 -1.89 25.48
N ALA A 186 9.79 -0.71 25.97
CA ALA A 186 9.74 -0.37 27.39
C ALA A 186 8.32 -0.39 27.98
N ASN A 187 7.29 -0.17 27.15
CA ASN A 187 5.87 -0.20 27.55
C ASN A 187 5.16 -1.48 27.12
N ASN A 188 5.89 -2.61 26.93
CA ASN A 188 5.32 -3.89 26.52
C ASN A 188 4.40 -3.82 25.28
N TRP A 189 4.71 -2.89 24.38
CA TRP A 189 3.97 -2.60 23.16
C TRP A 189 2.50 -2.22 23.40
N ASP A 190 2.20 -1.61 24.55
CA ASP A 190 0.89 -1.07 24.87
C ASP A 190 0.50 0.03 23.87
N LYS A 191 -0.51 -0.26 23.05
CA LYS A 191 -1.01 0.65 22.03
C LYS A 191 -1.68 1.89 22.63
N ASN A 192 -2.14 1.83 23.88
CA ASN A 192 -2.72 2.98 24.56
C ASN A 192 -1.66 4.05 24.87
N LYS A 193 -0.41 3.62 25.11
CA LYS A 193 0.74 4.51 25.33
C LYS A 193 1.32 5.13 24.06
N LEU A 194 0.94 4.61 22.89
CA LEU A 194 1.45 5.10 21.61
C LEU A 194 1.20 6.59 21.38
N SER A 195 0.05 7.12 21.82
CA SER A 195 -0.28 8.55 21.65
C SER A 195 0.63 9.45 22.50
N GLU A 196 0.89 9.05 23.74
CA GLU A 196 1.83 9.71 24.66
C GLU A 196 3.26 9.68 24.08
N ILE A 197 3.72 8.49 23.65
CA ILE A 197 5.03 8.29 23.04
C ILE A 197 5.17 9.13 21.77
N GLN A 198 4.19 9.13 20.87
CA GLN A 198 4.22 9.95 19.66
C GLN A 198 4.26 11.45 19.98
N THR A 199 3.54 11.89 21.02
CA THR A 199 3.56 13.29 21.49
C THR A 199 4.95 13.68 22.01
N LYS A 200 5.60 12.81 22.80
CA LYS A 200 6.96 13.00 23.34
C LYS A 200 7.98 13.32 22.25
N TYR A 201 7.92 12.64 21.10
CA TYR A 201 8.85 12.85 19.99
C TYR A 201 8.36 13.82 18.91
N GLY A 202 7.34 14.63 19.20
CA GLY A 202 6.79 15.57 18.24
C GLY A 202 6.20 14.92 16.98
N CYS A 203 5.96 13.61 17.03
CA CYS A 203 5.27 12.86 15.98
C CYS A 203 3.80 13.22 16.03
N LYS A 204 3.45 14.36 15.42
CA LYS A 204 2.05 14.73 15.21
C LYS A 204 1.41 13.59 14.42
N THR A 205 0.54 12.81 15.06
CA THR A 205 -0.43 12.02 14.30
C THR A 205 -1.14 13.02 13.42
N THR A 206 -0.98 12.86 12.11
CA THR A 206 -1.72 13.72 11.18
C THR A 206 -3.19 13.58 11.55
N PRO A 207 -3.94 14.68 11.69
CA PRO A 207 -5.35 14.65 12.07
C PRO A 207 -6.15 14.02 10.91
N LYS A 208 -6.15 12.69 10.85
CA LYS A 208 -6.93 11.88 9.90
C LYS A 208 -8.24 11.37 10.51
N ASN A 209 -8.48 11.63 11.80
CA ASN A 209 -9.60 11.07 12.53
C ASN A 209 -10.64 12.14 12.83
N ASN A 210 -11.51 12.43 11.86
CA ASN A 210 -12.75 13.18 12.11
C ASN A 210 -12.57 14.66 12.51
N ILE A 211 -11.41 15.27 12.26
CA ILE A 211 -11.15 16.72 12.47
C ILE A 211 -10.75 17.35 11.14
N TYR A 212 -11.40 18.45 10.77
CA TYR A 212 -11.23 19.12 9.48
C TYR A 212 -11.05 20.61 9.69
N LYS A 213 -10.07 21.21 9.02
CA LYS A 213 -9.89 22.66 9.03
C LYS A 213 -10.75 23.29 7.94
N ALA A 214 -11.56 24.29 8.30
CA ALA A 214 -12.31 25.09 7.36
C ALA A 214 -12.16 26.57 7.75
N LYS A 215 -11.61 27.38 6.85
CA LYS A 215 -11.19 28.77 7.13
C LYS A 215 -10.24 28.80 8.35
N ASN A 216 -10.63 29.48 9.42
CA ASN A 216 -9.87 29.62 10.67
C ASN A 216 -10.40 28.74 11.80
N LYS A 217 -11.34 27.82 11.53
CA LYS A 217 -11.94 26.95 12.54
C LYS A 217 -11.70 25.47 12.25
N TRP A 218 -11.86 24.66 13.29
CA TRP A 218 -11.65 23.23 13.29
C TRP A 218 -12.97 22.50 13.55
N THR A 219 -13.46 21.75 12.57
CA THR A 219 -14.72 21.01 12.66
C THR A 219 -14.48 19.56 13.02
N VAL A 220 -15.21 19.06 14.02
CA VAL A 220 -15.24 17.62 14.36
C VAL A 220 -16.44 16.98 13.69
N ARG A 221 -16.22 16.04 12.75
CA ARG A 221 -17.30 15.35 12.03
C ARG A 221 -16.94 13.88 11.76
N LYS A 222 -17.92 12.97 11.83
CA LYS A 222 -17.74 11.53 11.57
C LYS A 222 -18.81 11.02 10.61
N LYS A 223 -18.45 10.05 9.75
CA LYS A 223 -19.40 9.34 8.89
C LYS A 223 -19.99 8.14 9.64
N ILE A 224 -21.31 8.11 9.81
CA ILE A 224 -22.08 7.03 10.45
C ILE A 224 -23.22 6.64 9.51
N ALA A 225 -23.30 5.35 9.14
CA ALA A 225 -24.30 4.83 8.19
C ALA A 225 -24.40 5.66 6.89
N GLY A 226 -23.26 6.02 6.30
CA GLY A 226 -23.21 6.82 5.07
C GLY A 226 -23.40 8.33 5.27
N LYS A 227 -23.98 8.77 6.39
CA LYS A 227 -24.25 10.19 6.68
C LYS A 227 -23.10 10.82 7.46
N THR A 228 -22.77 12.07 7.13
CA THR A 228 -21.75 12.84 7.88
C THR A 228 -22.42 13.60 9.01
N ILE A 229 -22.08 13.27 10.25
CA ILE A 229 -22.57 13.94 11.45
C ILE A 229 -21.51 14.94 11.91
N ASN A 230 -21.91 16.19 12.08
CA ASN A 230 -21.09 17.26 12.64
C ASN A 230 -21.32 17.35 14.16
N TYR A 231 -20.24 17.31 14.93
CA TYR A 231 -20.24 17.37 16.39
C TYR A 231 -19.83 18.73 16.93
N GLY A 232 -19.32 19.63 16.09
CA GLY A 232 -19.01 20.99 16.49
C GLY A 232 -17.91 21.63 15.67
N VAL A 233 -17.78 22.93 15.87
CA VAL A 233 -16.74 23.78 15.28
C VAL A 233 -16.02 24.48 16.43
N TYR A 234 -14.70 24.47 16.40
CA TYR A 234 -13.83 24.90 17.49
C TYR A 234 -12.76 25.85 16.98
N GLU A 235 -12.35 26.82 17.80
CA GLU A 235 -11.38 27.84 17.41
C GLU A 235 -9.96 27.28 17.32
N THR A 236 -9.60 26.33 18.18
CA THR A 236 -8.26 25.73 18.20
C THR A 236 -8.28 24.25 17.82
N ILE A 237 -7.20 23.78 17.18
CA ILE A 237 -7.01 22.36 16.90
C ILE A 237 -6.94 21.53 18.18
N GLN A 238 -6.47 22.13 19.27
CA GLN A 238 -6.33 21.50 20.59
C GLN A 238 -7.71 21.19 21.15
N LEU A 239 -8.61 22.18 21.17
CA LEU A 239 -9.98 21.98 21.64
C LEU A 239 -10.74 20.95 20.78
N ALA A 240 -10.63 21.06 19.45
CA ALA A 240 -11.20 20.06 18.54
C ALA A 240 -10.67 18.64 18.80
N SER A 241 -9.39 18.51 19.19
CA SER A 241 -8.77 17.22 19.51
C SER A 241 -9.28 16.64 20.83
N ILE A 242 -9.45 17.46 21.86
CA ILE A 242 -10.01 17.03 23.16
C ILE A 242 -11.44 16.52 22.94
N VAL A 243 -12.30 17.30 22.28
CA VAL A 243 -13.68 16.89 22.01
C VAL A 243 -13.73 15.61 21.18
N ARG A 244 -12.89 15.48 20.15
CA ARG A 244 -12.81 14.26 19.36
C ARG A 244 -12.44 13.04 20.22
N ASN A 245 -11.48 13.16 21.13
CA ASN A 245 -11.07 12.05 21.98
C ASN A 245 -12.18 11.63 22.95
N LEU A 246 -12.87 12.60 23.55
CA LEU A 246 -14.02 12.34 24.42
C LEU A 246 -15.17 11.69 23.64
N LEU A 247 -15.43 12.12 22.40
CA LEU A 247 -16.41 11.48 21.52
C LEU A 247 -16.02 10.04 21.17
N VAL A 248 -14.74 9.77 20.91
CA VAL A 248 -14.27 8.39 20.69
C VAL A 248 -14.52 7.52 21.92
N HIS A 249 -14.21 8.03 23.11
CA HIS A 249 -14.41 7.31 24.37
C HIS A 249 -15.90 7.05 24.65
N ASN A 250 -16.77 7.99 24.30
CA ASN A 250 -18.22 7.90 24.46
C ASN A 250 -18.94 7.26 23.26
N GLY A 251 -18.24 6.50 22.42
CA GLY A 251 -18.88 5.78 21.31
C GLY A 251 -19.50 6.67 20.23
N TRP A 252 -19.13 7.96 20.17
CA TRP A 252 -19.70 8.97 19.28
C TRP A 252 -21.18 9.28 19.53
N ASP A 253 -21.63 9.05 20.77
CA ASP A 253 -22.96 9.38 21.23
C ASP A 253 -23.20 10.90 21.19
N LYS A 254 -24.21 11.30 20.41
CA LYS A 254 -24.55 12.71 20.20
C LYS A 254 -25.31 13.28 21.38
N GLU A 255 -26.01 12.47 22.16
CA GLU A 255 -26.77 12.91 23.34
C GLU A 255 -25.83 13.38 24.45
N LYS A 256 -24.64 12.77 24.54
CA LYS A 256 -23.57 13.15 25.48
C LYS A 256 -22.77 14.38 25.04
N LEU A 257 -23.05 14.95 23.87
CA LEU A 257 -22.27 16.06 23.31
C LEU A 257 -22.22 17.31 24.22
N PRO A 258 -23.31 17.74 24.90
CA PRO A 258 -23.25 18.87 25.82
C PRO A 258 -22.24 18.65 26.96
N MET A 259 -22.32 17.50 27.63
CA MET A 259 -21.40 17.10 28.71
C MET A 259 -19.94 17.00 28.22
N ILE A 260 -19.75 16.47 27.01
CA ILE A 260 -18.42 16.36 26.38
C ILE A 260 -17.83 17.76 26.11
N LYS A 261 -18.63 18.71 25.64
CA LYS A 261 -18.16 20.08 25.37
C LYS A 261 -17.75 20.78 26.67
N GLU A 262 -18.57 20.67 27.71
CA GLU A 262 -18.25 21.24 29.03
C GLU A 262 -16.95 20.65 29.59
N SER A 263 -16.80 19.33 29.53
CA SER A 263 -15.57 18.64 29.93
C SER A 263 -14.36 19.10 29.11
N ALA A 264 -14.53 19.28 27.80
CA ALA A 264 -13.46 19.72 26.92
C ALA A 264 -13.02 21.16 27.20
N ASP A 265 -13.97 22.05 27.47
CA ASP A 265 -13.69 23.45 27.81
C ASP A 265 -12.98 23.55 29.16
N TYR A 266 -13.37 22.73 30.15
CA TYR A 266 -12.64 22.62 31.41
C TYR A 266 -11.19 22.15 31.20
N ILE A 267 -10.98 21.03 30.49
CA ILE A 267 -9.63 20.50 30.20
C ILE A 267 -8.80 21.54 29.42
N HIS A 268 -9.39 22.23 28.46
CA HIS A 268 -8.69 23.23 27.66
C HIS A 268 -8.23 24.42 28.51
N ARG A 269 -9.05 24.87 29.48
CA ARG A 269 -8.67 25.91 30.45
C ARG A 269 -7.47 25.49 31.29
N ILE A 270 -7.53 24.30 31.93
CA ILE A 270 -6.42 23.77 32.73
C ILE A 270 -5.11 23.66 31.93
N ILE A 271 -5.19 23.18 30.68
CA ILE A 271 -4.01 23.11 29.80
C ILE A 271 -3.41 24.49 29.54
N ASN A 272 -4.24 25.52 29.35
CA ASN A 272 -3.77 26.87 29.09
C ASN A 272 -3.19 27.52 30.35
N GLU A 273 -3.78 27.28 31.53
CA GLU A 273 -3.24 27.71 32.83
C GLU A 273 -1.86 27.11 33.07
N ILE A 274 -1.70 25.78 32.90
CA ILE A 274 -0.41 25.10 33.05
C ILE A 274 0.63 25.69 32.10
N LYS A 275 0.27 25.92 30.84
CA LYS A 275 1.17 26.54 29.86
C LYS A 275 1.59 27.95 30.25
N TYR A 276 0.67 28.74 30.81
CA TYR A 276 0.97 30.09 31.28
C TYR A 276 1.99 30.04 32.43
N THR A 277 1.77 29.18 33.42
CA THR A 277 2.69 28.99 34.55
C THR A 277 4.07 28.51 34.09
N LEU A 278 4.12 27.53 33.17
CA LEU A 278 5.39 26.97 32.69
C LEU A 278 6.21 27.94 31.83
N ASN A 279 5.55 28.85 31.12
CA ASN A 279 6.24 29.84 30.27
C ASN A 279 6.66 31.11 31.04
N GLY A 280 6.65 31.06 32.39
CA GLY A 280 7.14 32.15 33.22
C GLY A 280 6.23 33.37 33.22
N GLY A 281 4.92 33.17 33.37
CA GLY A 281 3.97 34.26 33.61
C GLY A 281 4.35 35.06 34.87
N LEU A 282 5.07 36.15 34.66
CA LEU A 282 5.19 37.31 35.55
C LEU A 282 3.91 38.15 35.45
#